data_AF-A0AAV4BWL7-F1
#
_entry.id   AF-A0AAV4BWL7-F1
#
_cell.length_a   1.000
_cell.length_b   1.000
_cell.length_c   1.000
_cell.angle_alpha   90.00
_cell.angle_beta   90.00
_cell.angle_gamma   90.00
#
_symmetry.space_group_name_H-M   'P 1'
#
loop_
_entity.id
_entity.type
_entity.pdbx_description
1 polymer ?
#
loop_
_entity_poly.entity_id
_entity_poly.type
_entity_poly.pdbx_seq_one_letter_code
_entity_poly.pdbx_strand_id
1 'polypeptide(L)'
;MLSNSCVSRTKTVTNVLLQSSVPVLPGCGLQPADILFIVDASGSVTAPNFNKTLQFIENMVNGFVVGPNDTQIGMVTFDTKPYLQFHLNKFNTKQARSGDTR
;
A
#
# COMPACT_ATOMS: atom_id res chain seq x y z
N MET A 1 -28.54 -11.86 13.17
CA MET A 1 -27.16 -11.82 12.65
C MET A 1 -27.01 -10.51 11.91
N LEU A 2 -26.35 -9.51 12.51
CA LEU A 2 -26.28 -8.18 11.91
C LEU A 2 -25.17 -8.17 10.85
N SER A 3 -25.56 -7.84 9.61
CA SER A 3 -24.67 -7.67 8.47
C SER A 3 -23.85 -6.40 8.63
N ASN A 4 -22.54 -6.54 8.84
CA ASN A 4 -21.59 -5.44 8.81
C ASN A 4 -21.13 -5.18 7.37
N SER A 5 -22.03 -4.66 6.53
CA SER A 5 -21.65 -4.20 5.19
C SER A 5 -21.10 -2.77 5.27
N CYS A 6 -19.80 -2.63 5.00
CA CYS A 6 -19.15 -1.33 4.84
C CYS A 6 -19.61 -0.67 3.54
N VAL A 7 -20.60 0.22 3.62
CA VAL A 7 -20.97 1.09 2.49
C VAL A 7 -20.07 2.32 2.55
N SER A 8 -19.15 2.45 1.58
CA SER A 8 -18.40 3.70 1.40
C SER A 8 -19.37 4.82 1.03
N ARG A 9 -19.58 5.77 1.95
CA ARG A 9 -20.31 7.01 1.65
C ARG A 9 -19.33 7.99 1.02
N THR A 10 -19.64 8.44 -0.20
CA THR A 10 -18.92 9.55 -0.84
C THR A 10 -18.98 10.77 0.07
N LYS A 11 -17.84 11.24 0.58
CA LYS A 11 -17.76 12.54 1.23
C LYS A 11 -17.22 13.55 0.22
N THR A 12 -18.04 14.54 -0.11
CA THR A 12 -17.61 15.75 -0.82
C THR A 12 -16.56 16.45 0.04
N VAL A 13 -15.37 16.68 -0.52
CA VAL A 13 -14.31 17.42 0.17
C VAL A 13 -14.64 18.91 0.07
N THR A 14 -15.25 19.46 1.12
CA THR A 14 -15.26 20.91 1.38
C THR A 14 -14.09 21.26 2.26
N ASN A 15 -13.47 22.43 2.05
CA ASN A 15 -12.45 22.99 2.93
C ASN A 15 -13.06 23.23 4.32
N VAL A 16 -13.01 22.20 5.17
CA VAL A 16 -13.31 22.32 6.59
C VAL A 16 -11.97 22.34 7.30
N LEU A 17 -11.51 23.56 7.62
CA LEU A 17 -10.66 23.73 8.79
C LEU A 17 -11.50 23.22 9.96
N LEU A 18 -11.22 22.00 10.46
CA LEU A 18 -11.54 21.49 11.80
C LEU A 18 -11.13 20.00 11.85
N GLN A 19 -10.06 19.74 12.59
CA GLN A 19 -9.64 18.49 13.23
C GLN A 19 -10.53 17.26 12.98
N SER A 20 -10.09 16.37 12.09
CA SER A 20 -10.83 15.16 11.76
C SER A 20 -10.49 13.99 12.69
N SER A 21 -11.04 13.96 13.90
CA SER A 21 -11.25 12.66 14.56
C SER A 21 -12.49 12.02 13.94
N VAL A 22 -12.36 11.53 12.70
CA VAL A 22 -13.40 10.68 12.11
C VAL A 22 -13.45 9.43 13.00
N PRO A 23 -14.59 9.12 13.65
CA PRO A 23 -14.70 7.86 14.38
C PRO A 23 -14.52 6.75 13.36
N VAL A 24 -13.43 5.99 13.47
CA VAL A 24 -13.27 4.75 12.71
C VAL A 24 -14.41 3.86 13.15
N LEU A 25 -15.39 3.67 12.27
CA LEU A 25 -16.54 2.83 12.57
C LEU A 25 -16.02 1.42 12.91
N PRO A 26 -16.52 0.76 13.96
CA PRO A 26 -16.18 -0.63 14.26
C PRO A 26 -16.51 -1.48 13.02
N GLY A 27 -15.50 -2.08 12.39
CA GLY A 27 -15.62 -2.85 11.15
C GLY A 27 -15.25 -2.12 9.86
N CYS A 28 -14.90 -0.83 9.92
CA CYS A 28 -14.39 -0.04 8.78
C CYS A 28 -12.91 0.37 8.94
N GLY A 29 -12.13 -0.42 9.68
CA GLY A 29 -10.67 -0.28 9.73
C GLY A 29 -10.00 -0.95 8.54
N LEU A 30 -8.74 -0.61 8.27
CA LEU A 30 -7.90 -1.41 7.38
C LEU A 30 -7.77 -2.80 7.99
N GLN A 31 -8.28 -3.81 7.28
CA GLN A 31 -8.12 -5.20 7.69
C GLN A 31 -6.79 -5.74 7.19
N PRO A 32 -6.20 -6.73 7.88
CA PRO A 32 -5.06 -7.49 7.37
C PRO A 32 -5.36 -7.99 5.95
N ALA A 33 -4.37 -7.88 5.08
CA ALA A 33 -4.50 -8.23 3.67
C ALA A 33 -3.15 -8.68 3.11
N ASP A 34 -3.18 -9.61 2.16
CA ASP A 34 -2.01 -10.00 1.39
C ASP A 34 -2.02 -9.25 0.06
N ILE A 35 -1.00 -8.42 -0.19
CA ILE A 35 -0.90 -7.60 -1.41
C ILE A 35 0.36 -7.99 -2.18
N LEU A 36 0.19 -8.49 -3.41
CA LEU A 36 1.28 -8.79 -4.32
C LEU A 36 1.33 -7.76 -5.45
N PHE A 37 2.39 -6.96 -5.49
CA PHE A 37 2.64 -6.04 -6.60
C PHE A 37 3.32 -6.77 -7.76
N ILE A 38 2.73 -6.68 -8.95
CA ILE A 38 3.35 -7.12 -10.20
C ILE A 38 3.70 -5.87 -11.00
N VAL A 39 4.99 -5.61 -11.18
CA VAL A 39 5.52 -4.35 -11.73
C VAL A 39 6.15 -4.59 -13.09
N ASP A 40 5.70 -3.87 -14.12
CA ASP A 40 6.31 -3.89 -15.45
C ASP A 40 7.72 -3.25 -15.40
N ALA A 41 8.71 -4.02 -15.82
CA ALA A 41 10.12 -3.65 -15.94
C ALA A 41 10.65 -3.91 -17.37
N SER A 42 9.76 -3.94 -18.37
CA SER A 42 10.11 -4.13 -19.76
C SER A 42 10.99 -2.99 -20.30
N GLY A 43 11.69 -3.25 -21.41
CA GLY A 43 12.63 -2.28 -22.00
C GLY A 43 12.00 -0.98 -22.51
N SER A 44 10.68 -0.91 -22.67
CA SER A 44 9.95 0.32 -23.01
C SER A 44 9.71 1.22 -21.78
N VAL A 45 9.82 0.66 -20.57
CA VAL A 45 9.70 1.40 -19.31
C VAL A 45 11.03 2.06 -19.01
N THR A 46 11.09 3.38 -19.23
CA THR A 46 12.27 4.16 -18.87
C THR A 46 12.45 4.23 -17.35
N ALA A 47 13.70 4.43 -16.89
CA ALA A 47 14.01 4.55 -15.47
C ALA A 47 13.16 5.61 -14.72
N PRO A 48 12.88 6.80 -15.29
CA PRO A 48 11.98 7.76 -14.64
C PRO A 48 10.54 7.24 -14.46
N ASN A 49 10.01 6.48 -15.43
CA ASN A 49 8.68 5.91 -15.32
C ASN A 49 8.64 4.77 -14.31
N PHE A 50 9.68 3.92 -14.30
CA PHE A 50 9.82 2.88 -13.29
C PHE A 50 9.86 3.47 -11.87
N ASN A 51 10.61 4.57 -11.68
CA ASN A 51 10.68 5.26 -10.39
C ASN A 51 9.33 5.84 -9.95
N LYS A 52 8.52 6.38 -10.87
CA LYS A 52 7.15 6.82 -10.56
C LYS A 52 6.27 5.66 -10.07
N THR A 53 6.40 4.48 -10.68
CA THR A 53 5.68 3.28 -10.24
C THR A 53 6.11 2.87 -8.82
N LEU A 54 7.41 2.90 -8.52
CA LEU A 54 7.91 2.61 -7.18
C LEU A 54 7.41 3.63 -6.14
N GLN A 55 7.40 4.92 -6.47
CA GLN A 55 6.85 5.98 -5.59
C GLN A 55 5.34 5.79 -5.35
N PHE A 56 4.59 5.40 -6.38
CA PHE A 56 3.17 5.07 -6.22
C PHE A 56 2.97 3.90 -5.25
N ILE A 57 3.75 2.83 -5.41
CA ILE A 57 3.71 1.67 -4.51
C ILE A 57 4.08 2.07 -3.09
N GLU A 58 5.15 2.86 -2.91
CA GLU A 58 5.57 3.36 -1.60
C GLU A 58 4.47 4.18 -0.92
N ASN A 59 3.85 5.11 -1.64
CA ASN A 59 2.74 5.92 -1.13
C ASN A 59 1.52 5.07 -0.74
N MET A 60 1.25 4.02 -1.49
CA MET A 60 0.17 3.07 -1.17
C MET A 60 0.52 2.25 0.08
N VAL A 61 1.72 1.67 0.14
CA VAL A 61 2.24 0.91 1.30
C VAL A 61 2.23 1.78 2.56
N ASN A 62 2.43 3.09 2.43
CA ASN A 62 2.39 4.03 3.56
C ASN A 62 1.04 4.07 4.28
N GLY A 63 -0.06 3.69 3.61
CA GLY A 63 -1.38 3.60 4.23
C GLY A 63 -1.60 2.33 5.05
N PHE A 64 -0.74 1.31 4.95
CA PHE A 64 -0.94 0.02 5.61
C PHE A 64 -0.06 -0.15 6.85
N VAL A 65 -0.56 -0.93 7.82
CA VAL A 65 0.25 -1.50 8.90
C VAL A 65 0.81 -2.82 8.36
N VAL A 66 2.14 -2.91 8.25
CA VAL A 66 2.81 -4.10 7.72
C VAL A 66 3.34 -4.96 8.85
N GLY A 67 2.99 -6.25 8.83
CA GLY A 67 3.47 -7.22 9.81
C GLY A 67 2.87 -8.62 9.62
N PRO A 68 3.34 -9.63 10.39
CA PRO A 68 2.94 -11.03 10.21
C PRO A 68 1.45 -11.30 10.49
N ASN A 69 0.83 -10.46 11.32
CA ASN A 69 -0.59 -10.52 11.66
C ASN A 69 -1.40 -9.38 11.03
N ASP A 70 -0.75 -8.53 10.23
CA ASP A 70 -1.33 -7.34 9.60
C ASP A 70 -1.23 -7.48 8.07
N THR A 71 -1.09 -6.37 7.33
CA THR A 71 -0.89 -6.43 5.88
C THR A 71 0.47 -7.02 5.56
N GLN A 72 0.51 -8.02 4.68
CA GLN A 72 1.74 -8.57 4.12
C GLN A 72 1.90 -8.10 2.67
N ILE A 73 3.14 -7.80 2.28
CA ILE A 73 3.44 -7.18 0.98
C ILE A 73 4.52 -7.96 0.26
N GLY A 74 4.21 -8.38 -0.95
CA GLY A 74 5.13 -9.03 -1.88
C GLY A 74 5.31 -8.18 -3.13
N MET A 75 6.42 -8.41 -3.84
CA MET A 75 6.66 -7.75 -5.12
C MET A 75 7.35 -8.69 -6.10
N VAL A 76 6.86 -8.68 -7.33
CA VAL A 76 7.44 -9.33 -8.51
C VAL A 76 7.57 -8.27 -9.59
N THR A 77 8.74 -8.18 -10.21
CA THR A 77 8.90 -7.41 -11.45
C THR A 77 8.77 -8.35 -12.64
N PHE A 78 8.26 -7.86 -13.76
CA PHE A 78 8.05 -8.65 -14.97
C PHE A 78 8.61 -7.93 -16.19
N ASP A 79 9.38 -8.66 -17.01
CA ASP A 79 9.80 -8.22 -18.35
C ASP A 79 9.47 -9.31 -19.41
N THR A 80 10.46 -10.02 -19.92
CA THR A 80 10.31 -11.32 -20.59
C THR A 80 9.92 -12.43 -19.60
N LYS A 81 10.36 -12.34 -18.33
CA LYS A 81 10.04 -13.34 -17.30
C LYS A 81 9.77 -12.67 -15.94
N PRO A 82 9.06 -13.34 -15.02
CA PRO A 82 8.89 -12.81 -13.67
C PRO A 82 10.20 -12.93 -12.89
N TYR A 83 10.50 -11.89 -12.12
CA TYR A 83 11.55 -11.88 -11.10
C TYR A 83 10.93 -11.51 -9.76
N LEU A 84 10.99 -12.46 -8.84
CA LEU A 84 10.58 -12.22 -7.47
C LEU A 84 11.57 -11.25 -6.81
N GLN A 85 11.05 -10.14 -6.29
CA GLN A 85 11.82 -9.18 -5.51
C GLN A 85 11.76 -9.56 -4.02
N PHE A 86 10.55 -9.85 -3.52
CA PHE A 86 10.35 -10.39 -2.17
C PHE A 86 8.96 -11.03 -2.00
N HIS A 87 8.88 -12.03 -1.12
CA HIS A 87 7.64 -12.70 -0.72
C HIS A 87 6.82 -11.87 0.28
N LEU A 88 5.53 -12.18 0.40
CA LEU A 88 4.57 -11.55 1.32
C LEU A 88 5.06 -11.50 2.78
N ASN A 89 5.72 -12.56 3.24
CA ASN A 89 6.22 -12.71 4.62
C ASN A 89 7.66 -12.20 4.83
N LYS A 90 8.20 -11.43 3.87
CA LYS A 90 9.58 -10.93 3.98
C LYS A 90 9.73 -9.88 5.09
N PHE A 91 8.71 -9.06 5.31
CA PHE A 91 8.77 -7.92 6.21
C PHE A 91 7.86 -8.12 7.42
N ASN A 92 8.45 -8.05 8.62
CA ASN A 92 7.71 -8.15 9.88
C ASN A 92 7.25 -6.78 10.41
N THR A 93 7.83 -5.70 9.90
CA THR A 93 7.43 -4.32 10.18
C THR A 93 7.73 -3.47 8.96
N LYS A 94 7.03 -2.35 8.83
CA LYS A 94 7.49 -1.26 7.98
C LYS A 94 8.69 -0.60 8.66
N GLN A 95 9.91 -0.94 8.25
CA GLN A 95 11.07 -0.16 8.68
C GLN A 95 10.96 1.23 8.07
N ALA A 96 10.94 2.26 8.92
CA ALA A 96 11.16 3.62 8.44
C ALA A 96 12.56 3.63 7.82
N ARG A 97 12.67 4.05 6.55
CA ARG A 97 13.98 4.39 5.98
C ARG A 97 14.47 5.65 6.71
N SER A 98 15.05 5.47 7.89
CA SER A 98 15.79 6.52 8.57
C SER A 98 17.03 6.80 7.75
N GLY A 99 17.06 7.93 7.05
CA GLY A 99 18.24 8.42 6.34
C GLY A 99 17.96 8.80 4.90
N ASP A 100 17.23 9.89 4.70
CA ASP A 100 17.67 10.89 3.74
C ASP A 100 18.99 11.48 4.28
N THR A 101 20.10 11.06 3.71
CA THR A 101 21.33 11.85 3.70
C THR A 101 22.13 11.51 2.45
N ARG A 102 21.95 12.38 1.44
CA ARG A 102 22.65 12.54 0.15
C ARG A 102 21.98 11.97 -1.09
#